data_AF-A0A5B8MJN4-F1
#
_entry.id   AF-A0A5B8MJN4-F1
#
_cell.length_a   1.000
_cell.length_b   1.000
_cell.length_c   1.000
_cell.angle_alpha   90.00
_cell.angle_beta   90.00
_cell.angle_gamma   90.00
#
_symmetry.space_group_name_H-M   'P 1'
#
loop_
_entity.id
_entity.type
_entity.pdbx_description
1 polymer ?
#
loop_
_entity_poly.entity_id
_entity_poly.type
_entity_poly.pdbx_seq_one_letter_code
_entity_poly.pdbx_strand_id
1 'polypeptide(L)'
;MKEHGYEITQEMYATMFEEHEDIKALFNHDNMVVHPGETKKKQPLLLAQAVHAYAENIDNLSLLESAVDRITKKHVSANVKPEHYGIVGRHLLNAVKKVLGEKAKPEICDAWEKAFNFLAELFIETENNLRKEEAAKKEVSNLGCRCTLG
;
A
#
# COMPACT_ATOMS: atom_id res chain seq x y z
N MET A 1 17.53 8.04 7.55
CA MET A 1 16.34 7.58 6.80
C MET A 1 15.03 8.22 7.26
N LYS A 2 14.81 8.51 8.56
CA LYS A 2 13.57 9.13 9.06
C LYS A 2 13.19 10.50 8.44
N GLU A 3 14.18 11.30 8.00
CA GLU A 3 13.92 12.65 7.46
C GLU A 3 13.27 12.65 6.07
N HIS A 4 13.66 11.73 5.17
CA HIS A 4 13.20 11.79 3.77
C HIS A 4 11.96 10.93 3.47
N GLY A 5 11.56 10.03 4.37
CA GLY A 5 10.44 9.11 4.11
C GLY A 5 9.13 9.83 3.78
N TYR A 6 8.85 10.94 4.46
CA TYR A 6 7.65 11.75 4.21
C TYR A 6 7.73 12.54 2.89
N GLU A 7 8.91 13.07 2.54
CA GLU A 7 9.13 13.79 1.28
C GLU A 7 9.00 12.84 0.08
N ILE A 8 9.56 11.63 0.19
CA ILE A 8 9.45 10.57 -0.83
C ILE A 8 7.99 10.20 -1.06
N THR A 9 7.21 9.96 0.00
CA THR A 9 5.81 9.57 -0.18
C THR A 9 4.96 10.73 -0.69
N GLN A 10 5.25 11.99 -0.31
CA GLN A 10 4.57 13.14 -0.91
C GLN A 10 4.82 13.25 -2.41
N GLU A 11 6.08 13.15 -2.84
CA GLU A 11 6.46 13.21 -4.26
C GLU A 11 5.85 12.03 -5.05
N MET A 12 5.86 10.83 -4.48
CA MET A 12 5.21 9.66 -5.05
C MET A 12 3.71 9.90 -5.28
N TYR A 13 2.97 10.40 -4.28
CA TYR A 13 1.54 10.66 -4.44
C TYR A 13 1.26 11.79 -5.43
N ALA A 14 2.09 12.83 -5.47
CA ALA A 14 1.92 13.95 -6.40
C ALA A 14 2.02 13.47 -7.85
N THR A 15 3.11 12.77 -8.20
CA THR A 15 3.34 12.26 -9.56
C THR A 15 2.34 11.17 -9.94
N MET A 16 2.04 10.24 -9.04
CA MET A 16 1.10 9.15 -9.31
C MET A 16 -0.32 9.66 -9.56
N PHE A 17 -0.80 10.67 -8.82
CA PHE A 17 -2.15 11.18 -9.01
C PHE A 17 -2.32 12.12 -10.19
N GLU A 18 -1.21 12.65 -10.70
CA GLU A 18 -1.19 13.42 -11.95
C GLU A 18 -1.26 12.49 -13.17
N GLU A 19 -0.60 11.33 -13.11
CA GLU A 19 -0.56 10.37 -14.23
C GLU A 19 -1.68 9.32 -14.21
N HIS A 20 -2.22 8.99 -13.02
CA HIS A 20 -3.17 7.89 -12.82
C HIS A 20 -4.41 8.33 -12.01
N GLU A 21 -5.39 8.93 -12.70
CA GLU A 21 -6.67 9.32 -12.10
C GLU A 21 -7.50 8.13 -11.60
N ASP A 22 -7.37 6.97 -12.25
CA ASP A 22 -7.98 5.71 -11.87
C ASP A 22 -7.50 5.23 -10.50
N ILE A 23 -6.20 5.35 -10.22
CA ILE A 23 -5.62 5.04 -8.92
C ILE A 23 -6.06 6.06 -7.89
N LYS A 24 -6.03 7.35 -8.24
CA LYS A 24 -6.46 8.44 -7.36
C LYS A 24 -7.86 8.19 -6.80
N ALA A 25 -8.79 7.72 -7.64
CA ALA A 25 -10.16 7.39 -7.24
C ALA A 25 -10.27 6.31 -6.14
N LEU A 26 -9.28 5.45 -5.98
CA LEU A 26 -9.25 4.40 -4.95
C LEU A 26 -8.86 4.92 -3.56
N PHE A 27 -8.29 6.13 -3.48
CA PHE A 27 -7.82 6.69 -2.22
C PHE A 27 -8.90 7.51 -1.51
N ASN A 28 -8.93 7.39 -0.18
CA ASN A 28 -9.71 8.31 0.63
C ASN A 28 -9.00 9.68 0.70
N HIS A 29 -9.59 10.67 0.03
CA HIS A 29 -9.04 12.01 -0.13
C HIS A 29 -9.03 12.83 1.18
N ASP A 30 -9.85 12.49 2.17
CA ASP A 30 -9.82 13.13 3.49
C ASP A 30 -8.50 12.85 4.24
N ASN A 31 -7.84 11.75 3.93
CA ASN A 31 -6.50 11.44 4.49
C ASN A 31 -5.36 12.06 3.68
N MET A 32 -5.68 12.73 2.56
CA MET A 32 -4.75 13.41 1.64
C MET A 32 -4.75 14.93 1.81
N VAL A 33 -5.52 15.47 2.75
CA VAL A 33 -5.51 16.88 3.15
C VAL A 33 -4.86 17.06 4.52
N VAL A 34 -4.37 18.27 4.80
CA VAL A 34 -3.88 18.65 6.13
C VAL A 34 -5.07 19.19 6.91
N HIS A 35 -5.41 18.57 8.04
CA HIS A 35 -6.51 19.03 8.89
C HIS A 35 -6.08 20.19 9.78
N PRO A 36 -7.00 21.06 10.23
CA PRO A 36 -6.67 22.12 11.19
C PRO A 36 -5.96 21.57 12.43
N GLY A 37 -4.77 22.10 12.73
CA GLY A 37 -3.93 21.63 13.83
C GLY A 37 -2.90 20.55 13.45
N GLU A 38 -2.88 20.08 12.20
CA GLU A 38 -1.88 19.15 11.69
C GLU A 38 -0.87 19.87 10.78
N THR A 39 0.37 19.39 10.73
CA THR A 39 1.43 19.92 9.85
C THR A 39 1.72 19.02 8.65
N LYS A 40 1.17 17.80 8.64
CA LYS A 40 1.44 16.76 7.64
C LYS A 40 0.17 16.02 7.25
N LYS A 41 0.10 15.57 5.99
CA LYS A 41 -0.98 14.70 5.50
C LYS A 41 -0.85 13.30 6.13
N LYS A 42 -1.97 12.72 6.58
CA LYS A 42 -1.98 11.42 7.26
C LYS A 42 -1.51 10.27 6.38
N GLN A 43 -2.01 10.18 5.14
CA GLN A 43 -1.73 9.04 4.27
C GLN A 43 -0.25 8.94 3.81
N PRO A 44 0.43 10.04 3.40
CA PRO A 44 1.88 10.02 3.15
C PRO A 44 2.70 9.65 4.39
N LEU A 45 2.28 10.10 5.57
CA LEU A 45 2.95 9.77 6.83
C LEU A 45 2.79 8.28 7.17
N LEU A 46 1.58 7.73 7.05
CA LEU A 46 1.30 6.32 7.31
C LEU A 46 2.09 5.41 6.37
N LEU A 47 2.16 5.74 5.08
CA LEU A 47 2.95 4.96 4.12
C LEU A 47 4.45 5.05 4.44
N ALA A 48 4.96 6.24 4.74
CA ALA A 48 6.37 6.42 5.10
C ALA A 48 6.74 5.61 6.34
N GLN A 49 5.86 5.59 7.35
CA GLN A 49 6.03 4.80 8.56
C GLN A 49 5.95 3.30 8.28
N ALA A 50 5.01 2.84 7.45
CA ALA A 50 4.87 1.43 7.10
C ALA A 50 6.09 0.91 6.34
N VAL A 51 6.55 1.67 5.34
CA VAL A 51 7.76 1.37 4.56
C VAL A 51 9.01 1.39 5.43
N HIS A 52 9.13 2.35 6.36
CA HIS A 52 10.25 2.41 7.29
C HIS A 52 10.24 1.24 8.27
N ALA A 53 9.09 0.93 8.88
CA ALA A 53 8.93 -0.21 9.78
C ALA A 53 9.23 -1.52 9.06
N TYR A 54 8.83 -1.65 7.81
CA TYR A 54 9.18 -2.79 6.97
C TYR A 54 10.69 -2.88 6.72
N ALA A 55 11.34 -1.78 6.33
CA ALA A 55 12.78 -1.74 6.11
C ALA A 55 13.60 -2.05 7.38
N GLU A 56 13.13 -1.64 8.57
CA GLU A 56 13.78 -1.94 9.86
C GLU A 56 13.52 -3.37 10.35
N ASN A 57 12.45 -4.02 9.88
CA ASN A 57 12.02 -5.35 10.36
C ASN A 57 12.01 -6.39 9.22
N ILE A 58 12.78 -6.19 8.15
CA ILE A 58 12.83 -7.11 7.01
C ILE A 58 13.26 -8.52 7.42
N ASP A 59 14.05 -8.63 8.50
CA ASP A 59 14.52 -9.90 9.07
C ASP A 59 13.49 -10.54 10.04
N ASN A 60 12.41 -9.83 10.39
CA ASN A 60 11.39 -10.32 11.32
C ASN A 60 9.96 -9.91 10.91
N LEU A 61 9.51 -10.48 9.80
CA LEU A 61 8.19 -10.23 9.22
C LEU A 61 7.02 -10.64 10.13
N SER A 62 7.23 -11.54 11.10
CA SER A 62 6.20 -11.94 12.06
C SER A 62 5.67 -10.77 12.91
N LEU A 63 6.51 -9.75 13.15
CA LEU A 63 6.11 -8.53 13.86
C LEU A 63 5.13 -7.67 13.05
N LEU A 64 5.09 -7.88 11.73
CA LEU A 64 4.28 -7.09 10.81
C LEU A 64 2.95 -7.78 10.45
N GLU A 65 2.72 -9.03 10.85
CA GLU A 65 1.51 -9.79 10.49
C GLU A 65 0.21 -9.02 10.79
N SER A 66 0.10 -8.43 11.99
CA SER A 66 -1.08 -7.66 12.38
C SER A 66 -1.27 -6.38 11.55
N ALA A 67 -0.18 -5.77 11.08
CA ALA A 67 -0.23 -4.61 10.20
C ALA A 67 -0.58 -5.02 8.76
N VAL A 68 0.01 -6.10 8.27
CA VAL A 68 -0.25 -6.70 6.95
C VAL A 68 -1.73 -7.07 6.84
N ASP A 69 -2.30 -7.77 7.83
CA ASP A 69 -3.72 -8.15 7.85
C ASP A 69 -4.64 -6.92 7.80
N ARG A 70 -4.36 -5.89 8.61
CA ARG A 70 -5.15 -4.65 8.61
C ARG A 70 -5.08 -3.91 7.27
N ILE A 71 -3.90 -3.84 6.66
CA ILE A 71 -3.68 -3.14 5.38
C ILE A 71 -4.37 -3.89 4.23
N THR A 72 -4.16 -5.20 4.14
CA THR A 72 -4.71 -6.05 3.07
C THR A 72 -6.25 -6.09 3.11
N LYS A 73 -6.86 -6.14 4.30
CA LYS A 73 -8.33 -5.97 4.44
C LYS A 73 -8.82 -4.63 3.88
N LYS A 74 -8.11 -3.54 4.15
CA LYS A 74 -8.45 -2.22 3.60
C LYS A 74 -8.28 -2.18 2.08
N HIS A 75 -7.25 -2.83 1.55
CA HIS A 75 -7.02 -2.94 0.11
C HIS A 75 -8.12 -3.72 -0.61
N VAL A 76 -8.55 -4.85 -0.05
CA VAL A 76 -9.69 -5.62 -0.59
C VAL A 76 -10.95 -4.76 -0.60
N SER A 77 -11.27 -4.07 0.49
CA SER A 77 -12.42 -3.15 0.56
C SER A 77 -12.33 -1.97 -0.42
N ALA A 78 -11.11 -1.50 -0.72
CA ALA A 78 -10.87 -0.44 -1.69
C ALA A 78 -10.72 -0.95 -3.13
N ASN A 79 -10.94 -2.25 -3.38
CA ASN A 79 -10.82 -2.88 -4.70
C ASN A 79 -9.44 -2.68 -5.36
N VAL A 80 -8.38 -2.70 -4.55
CA VAL A 80 -7.00 -2.71 -5.06
C VAL A 80 -6.77 -4.00 -5.86
N LYS A 81 -5.98 -3.94 -6.92
CA LYS A 81 -5.64 -5.06 -7.80
C LYS A 81 -4.13 -5.24 -7.88
N PRO A 82 -3.64 -6.45 -8.22
CA PRO A 82 -2.21 -6.69 -8.44
C PRO A 82 -1.56 -5.70 -9.41
N GLU A 83 -2.29 -5.30 -10.45
CA GLU A 83 -1.84 -4.33 -11.46
C GLU A 83 -1.49 -2.94 -10.87
N HIS A 84 -2.15 -2.54 -9.78
CA HIS A 84 -1.88 -1.25 -9.14
C HIS A 84 -0.51 -1.22 -8.46
N TYR A 85 0.00 -2.36 -7.97
CA TYR A 85 1.30 -2.43 -7.29
C TYR A 85 2.45 -2.05 -8.20
N GLY A 86 2.42 -2.45 -9.48
CA GLY A 86 3.43 -2.08 -10.46
C GLY A 86 3.46 -0.57 -10.72
N ILE A 87 2.30 0.09 -10.69
CA ILE A 87 2.22 1.54 -10.86
C ILE A 87 2.79 2.24 -9.62
N VAL A 88 2.33 1.86 -8.42
CA VAL A 88 2.82 2.42 -7.16
C VAL A 88 4.34 2.25 -7.01
N GLY A 89 4.88 1.07 -7.34
CA GLY A 89 6.31 0.78 -7.26
C GLY A 89 7.16 1.69 -8.15
N ARG A 90 6.73 1.92 -9.41
CA ARG A 90 7.42 2.84 -10.33
C ARG A 90 7.48 4.26 -9.78
N HIS A 91 6.35 4.79 -9.28
CA HIS A 91 6.31 6.13 -8.70
C HIS A 91 7.14 6.22 -7.41
N LEU A 92 7.14 5.17 -6.59
CA LEU A 92 7.95 5.14 -5.36
C LEU A 92 9.43 5.21 -5.69
N LEU A 93 9.93 4.38 -6.61
CA LEU A 93 11.34 4.38 -6.99
C LEU A 93 11.77 5.70 -7.65
N ASN A 94 10.90 6.29 -8.48
CA ASN A 94 11.15 7.60 -9.06
C ASN A 94 11.22 8.69 -7.97
N ALA A 95 10.33 8.67 -6.99
CA ALA A 95 10.34 9.60 -5.87
C ALA A 95 11.60 9.43 -4.99
N VAL A 96 12.01 8.19 -4.71
CA VAL A 96 13.26 7.88 -4.00
C VAL A 96 14.46 8.48 -4.74
N LYS A 97 14.56 8.27 -6.06
CA LYS A 97 15.63 8.85 -6.90
C LYS A 97 15.61 10.37 -6.88
N LYS A 98 14.43 10.99 -7.01
CA LYS A 98 14.27 12.45 -7.05
C LYS A 98 14.64 13.10 -5.72
N VAL A 99 14.20 12.55 -4.59
CA VAL A 99 14.46 13.11 -3.25
C VAL A 99 15.90 12.87 -2.80
N LEU A 100 16.47 11.69 -3.08
CA LEU A 100 17.86 11.40 -2.70
C LEU A 100 18.89 12.02 -3.65
N GLY A 101 18.52 12.33 -4.90
CA GLY A 101 19.40 12.95 -5.89
C GLY A 101 20.71 12.17 -6.07
N GLU A 102 21.85 12.84 -5.92
CA GLU A 102 23.18 12.21 -6.02
C GLU A 102 23.46 11.15 -4.94
N LYS A 103 22.68 11.13 -3.86
CA LYS A 103 22.77 10.10 -2.81
C LYS A 103 22.03 8.81 -3.19
N ALA A 104 21.25 8.81 -4.27
CA ALA A 104 20.55 7.63 -4.80
C ALA A 104 21.53 6.71 -5.53
N LYS A 105 22.46 6.09 -4.81
CA LYS A 105 23.35 5.07 -5.38
C LYS A 105 22.51 3.92 -5.97
N PRO A 106 22.96 3.28 -7.06
CA PRO A 106 22.25 2.15 -7.67
C PRO A 106 21.89 1.07 -6.66
N GLU A 107 22.83 0.72 -5.77
CA GLU A 107 22.63 -0.26 -4.70
C GLU A 107 21.47 0.08 -3.75
N ILE A 108 21.25 1.37 -3.49
CA ILE A 108 20.14 1.83 -2.65
C ILE A 108 18.84 1.65 -3.41
N CYS A 109 18.76 2.11 -4.66
CA CYS A 109 17.57 1.94 -5.50
C CYS A 109 17.20 0.46 -5.65
N ASP A 110 18.17 -0.41 -5.89
CA ASP A 110 17.96 -1.85 -6.04
C ASP A 110 17.46 -2.50 -4.73
N ALA A 111 18.00 -2.06 -3.58
CA ALA A 111 17.52 -2.53 -2.27
C ALA A 111 16.07 -2.11 -2.03
N TRP A 112 15.71 -0.87 -2.38
CA TRP A 112 14.35 -0.37 -2.28
C TRP A 112 13.38 -1.09 -3.21
N GLU A 113 13.79 -1.39 -4.44
CA GLU A 113 13.00 -2.15 -5.40
C GLU A 113 12.74 -3.58 -4.92
N LYS A 114 13.78 -4.29 -4.47
CA LYS A 114 13.65 -5.64 -3.91
C LYS A 114 12.74 -5.67 -2.69
N ALA A 115 12.93 -4.71 -1.78
CA ALA A 115 12.12 -4.59 -0.57
C ALA A 115 10.64 -4.34 -0.90
N PHE A 116 10.36 -3.42 -1.83
CA PHE A 116 9.00 -3.13 -2.28
C PHE A 116 8.34 -4.34 -2.97
N ASN A 117 9.06 -4.99 -3.90
CA ASN A 117 8.52 -6.13 -4.65
C ASN A 117 8.17 -7.30 -3.71
N PHE A 118 9.04 -7.61 -2.75
CA PHE A 118 8.73 -8.64 -1.76
C PHE A 118 7.46 -8.32 -0.96
N LEU A 119 7.33 -7.07 -0.49
CA LEU A 119 6.15 -6.65 0.27
C LEU A 119 4.88 -6.66 -0.60
N ALA A 120 4.99 -6.24 -1.87
CA ALA A 120 3.90 -6.26 -2.83
C ALA A 120 3.41 -7.68 -3.09
N GLU A 121 4.32 -8.64 -3.27
CA GLU A 121 3.99 -10.06 -3.43
C GLU A 121 3.25 -10.61 -2.21
N LEU A 122 3.74 -10.32 -1.00
CA LEU A 122 3.08 -10.71 0.25
C LEU A 122 1.66 -10.16 0.36
N PHE A 123 1.46 -8.88 0.02
CA PHE A 123 0.12 -8.27 0.04
C PHE A 123 -0.79 -8.87 -1.03
N ILE A 124 -0.31 -9.06 -2.26
CA ILE A 124 -1.08 -9.66 -3.36
C ILE A 124 -1.55 -11.06 -2.97
N GLU A 125 -0.67 -11.88 -2.40
CA GLU A 125 -1.02 -13.23 -1.95
C GLU A 125 -2.09 -13.20 -0.86
N THR A 126 -1.87 -12.39 0.18
CA THR A 126 -2.79 -12.26 1.31
C THR A 126 -4.16 -11.76 0.86
N GLU A 127 -4.21 -10.73 0.01
CA GLU A 127 -5.46 -10.17 -0.52
C GLU A 127 -6.20 -11.19 -1.41
N ASN A 128 -5.48 -11.95 -2.22
CA ASN A 128 -6.09 -13.00 -3.04
C ASN A 128 -6.75 -14.08 -2.18
N ASN A 129 -6.12 -14.46 -1.07
CA ASN A 129 -6.70 -15.40 -0.11
C ASN A 129 -7.96 -14.80 0.55
N LEU A 130 -7.90 -13.54 1.00
CA LEU A 130 -9.06 -12.84 1.56
C LEU A 130 -10.23 -12.76 0.57
N ARG A 131 -9.99 -12.40 -0.69
CA ARG A 131 -11.02 -12.35 -1.74
C ARG A 131 -11.66 -13.73 -1.97
N LYS A 132 -10.85 -14.81 -1.98
CA LYS A 132 -11.36 -16.19 -2.11
C LYS A 132 -12.23 -16.58 -0.91
N GLU A 133 -11.83 -16.25 0.31
CA GLU A 133 -12.63 -16.52 1.50
C GLU A 133 -13.96 -15.75 1.50
N GLU A 134 -13.95 -14.49 1.08
CA GLU A 134 -15.17 -13.69 0.95
C GLU A 134 -16.11 -14.25 -0.11
N ALA A 135 -15.58 -14.71 -1.25
CA ALA A 135 -16.37 -15.36 -2.29
C ALA A 135 -17.00 -16.67 -1.76
N ALA A 136 -16.23 -17.52 -1.08
CA ALA A 136 -16.73 -18.76 -0.49
C ALA A 136 -17.81 -18.51 0.57
N LYS A 137 -17.65 -17.49 1.42
CA LYS A 137 -18.67 -17.10 2.42
C LYS A 137 -19.97 -16.63 1.77
N LYS A 138 -19.89 -15.87 0.66
CA LYS A 138 -21.07 -15.43 -0.11
C LYS A 138 -21.82 -16.60 -0.75
N GLU A 139 -21.10 -17.60 -1.28
CA GLU A 139 -21.71 -18.81 -1.84
C GLU A 139 -22.49 -19.60 -0.78
N VAL A 140 -21.88 -19.84 0.38
CA VAL A 140 -22.52 -20.54 1.51
C VAL A 140 -23.74 -19.76 2.05
N SER A 141 -23.65 -18.43 2.14
CA SER A 141 -24.77 -17.58 2.58
C SER A 141 -25.95 -17.61 1.59
N ASN A 142 -25.66 -17.58 0.28
CA ASN A 142 -26.68 -17.66 -0.76
C ASN A 142 -27.38 -19.04 -0.81
N LEU A 143 -26.67 -20.12 -0.45
CA LEU A 143 -27.23 -21.45 -0.28
C LEU A 143 -28.15 -21.53 0.95
N GLY A 144 -27.78 -20.91 2.07
CA GLY A 144 -28.59 -20.88 3.30
C GLY A 144 -29.91 -20.12 3.18
N CYS A 145 -29.97 -19.10 2.32
CA CYS A 145 -31.18 -18.28 2.12
C CYS A 145 -32.24 -18.93 1.19
N ARG A 146 -31.90 -20.02 0.47
CA ARG A 146 -32.82 -20.70 -0.47
C ARG A 146 -33.72 -21.77 0.17
N CYS A 147 -33.61 -22.05 1.46
CA CYS A 147 -34.31 -23.17 2.12
C CYS A 147 -35.56 -22.82 2.94
N THR A 148 -36.11 -21.60 2.87
CA THR A 148 -37.29 -21.18 3.68
C THR A 148 -38.58 -20.90 2.91
N LEU A 149 -38.64 -21.25 1.63
CA LEU A 149 -39.87 -21.18 0.81
C LEU A 149 -40.24 -22.58 0.32
N GLY A 150 -40.91 -23.35 1.19
CA GLY A 150 -41.46 -24.66 0.90
C GLY A 150 -42.55 -25.00 1.90
#